data_AF-A0A948SXC1-F1
#
_entry.id   AF-A0A948SXC1-F1
#
_cell.length_a   1.000
_cell.length_b   1.000
_cell.length_c   1.000
_cell.angle_alpha   90.00
_cell.angle_beta   90.00
_cell.angle_gamma   90.00
#
_symmetry.space_group_name_H-M   'P 1'
#
loop_
_entity.id
_entity.type
_entity.pdbx_description
1 polymer ?
#
loop_
_entity_poly.entity_id
_entity_poly.type
_entity_poly.pdbx_seq_one_letter_code
_entity_poly.pdbx_strand_id
1 'polypeptide(L)'
;AGTVLKWAVAEQPSASVGDQVVKGTTITLTVSDGPAPRVVPSLIGLDPAEAEAKIIELGLTVTKLADDIGDADPGKVGGQVPAAGESVPRGGSVSYWVSKGKELTTIPYVQMEYKATVEKRLTEAGFVIGNVTGKAATHRLKKMFIAGVEVKSGDEVAMGATIDLEFYGA
;
A
#
# COMPACT_ATOMS: atom_id res chain seq x y z
N ALA A 1 26.23 -6.35 -18.30
CA ALA A 1 27.25 -6.21 -19.36
C ALA A 1 26.54 -6.32 -20.70
N GLY A 2 26.53 -5.25 -21.50
CA GLY A 2 25.83 -5.21 -22.78
C GLY A 2 26.66 -5.90 -23.87
N THR A 3 26.02 -6.73 -24.69
CA THR A 3 26.65 -7.33 -25.87
C THR A 3 26.68 -6.30 -27.00
N VAL A 4 27.84 -6.13 -27.64
CA VAL A 4 27.96 -5.31 -28.85
C VAL A 4 27.28 -6.05 -30.00
N LEU A 5 26.20 -5.49 -30.54
CA LEU A 5 25.44 -6.07 -31.65
C LEU A 5 26.07 -5.73 -33.00
N LYS A 6 26.56 -4.51 -33.13
CA LYS A 6 27.16 -4.00 -34.35
C LYS A 6 28.14 -2.88 -34.01
N TRP A 7 29.20 -2.77 -34.79
CA TRP A 7 30.06 -1.61 -34.80
C TRP A 7 30.19 -1.09 -36.23
N ALA A 8 30.42 0.21 -36.39
CA ALA A 8 30.61 0.84 -37.69
C ALA A 8 31.56 2.02 -37.58
N VAL A 9 32.28 2.30 -38.67
CA VAL A 9 33.14 3.48 -38.81
C VAL A 9 32.41 4.49 -39.69
N ALA A 10 32.07 5.67 -39.14
CA ALA A 10 31.26 6.66 -39.85
C ALA A 10 31.92 7.11 -41.17
N GLU A 11 33.24 7.26 -41.17
CA GLU A 11 34.02 7.69 -42.33
C GLU A 11 34.33 6.54 -43.32
N GLN A 12 34.12 5.28 -42.92
CA GLN A 12 34.41 4.11 -43.75
C GLN A 12 33.43 2.96 -43.45
N PRO A 13 32.19 3.04 -43.94
CA PRO A 13 31.11 2.08 -43.61
C PRO A 13 31.35 0.66 -44.12
N SER A 14 32.36 0.43 -44.97
CA SER A 14 32.80 -0.88 -45.44
C SER A 14 33.97 -1.49 -44.63
N ALA A 15 34.47 -0.79 -43.60
CA ALA A 15 35.57 -1.28 -42.77
C ALA A 15 35.18 -2.58 -42.04
N SER A 16 36.08 -3.54 -42.07
CA SER A 16 35.93 -4.86 -41.46
C SER A 16 36.93 -5.06 -40.32
N VAL A 17 36.75 -6.15 -39.56
CA VAL A 17 37.64 -6.48 -38.44
C VAL A 17 39.06 -6.73 -38.99
N GLY A 18 40.03 -5.97 -38.49
CA GLY A 18 41.44 -6.05 -38.91
C GLY A 18 41.88 -4.92 -39.84
N ASP A 19 40.96 -4.08 -40.31
CA ASP A 19 41.31 -2.93 -41.15
C ASP A 19 42.02 -1.83 -40.34
N GLN A 20 43.00 -1.17 -40.98
CA GLN A 20 43.66 0.00 -40.41
C GLN A 20 42.79 1.24 -40.62
N VAL A 21 42.44 1.90 -39.52
CA VAL A 21 41.76 3.19 -39.53
C VAL A 21 42.71 4.29 -39.06
N VAL A 22 42.45 5.52 -39.47
CA VAL A 22 43.25 6.67 -39.06
C VAL A 22 43.11 6.86 -37.54
N LYS A 23 44.22 7.22 -36.88
CA LYS A 23 44.21 7.50 -35.45
C LYS A 23 43.31 8.72 -35.18
N GLY A 24 42.30 8.53 -34.34
CA GLY A 24 41.30 9.55 -34.03
C GLY A 24 39.94 9.34 -34.69
N THR A 25 39.81 8.33 -35.56
CA THR A 25 38.53 7.96 -36.18
C THR A 25 37.53 7.48 -35.13
N THR A 26 36.31 8.01 -35.20
CA THR A 26 35.21 7.65 -34.29
C THR A 26 34.55 6.35 -34.72
N ILE A 27 34.48 5.38 -33.80
CA ILE A 27 33.77 4.12 -33.99
C ILE A 27 32.43 4.22 -33.27
N THR A 28 31.34 4.01 -34.00
CA THR A 28 30.00 3.92 -33.43
C THR A 28 29.73 2.48 -33.02
N LEU A 29 29.48 2.27 -31.73
CA LEU A 29 29.11 0.97 -31.16
C LEU A 29 27.59 0.93 -30.93
N THR A 30 26.92 -0.06 -31.51
CA THR A 30 25.54 -0.40 -31.17
C THR A 30 25.57 -1.54 -30.16
N VAL A 31 25.17 -1.24 -28.92
CA VAL A 31 25.11 -2.19 -27.83
C VAL A 31 23.65 -2.61 -27.64
N SER A 32 23.42 -3.89 -27.32
CA SER A 32 22.07 -4.37 -26.99
C SER A 32 21.63 -3.83 -25.63
N ASP A 33 20.47 -3.17 -25.58
CA ASP A 33 19.80 -2.80 -24.32
C ASP A 33 19.11 -3.99 -23.61
N GLY A 34 19.15 -5.17 -24.21
CA GLY A 34 18.46 -6.36 -23.71
C GLY A 34 16.95 -6.34 -24.02
N PRO A 35 16.19 -7.33 -23.53
CA PRO A 35 14.75 -7.41 -23.74
C PRO A 35 14.03 -6.20 -23.13
N ALA A 36 13.01 -5.68 -23.82
CA ALA A 36 12.21 -4.57 -23.31
C ALA A 36 11.62 -4.91 -21.92
N PRO A 37 11.78 -4.01 -20.93
CA PRO A 37 11.18 -4.19 -19.61
C PRO A 37 9.65 -4.18 -19.70
N ARG A 38 9.00 -4.83 -18.74
CA ARG A 38 7.54 -4.85 -18.58
C ARG A 38 7.15 -3.82 -17.52
N VAL A 39 6.09 -3.08 -17.78
CA VAL A 39 5.52 -2.15 -16.79
C VAL A 39 4.60 -2.93 -15.85
N VAL A 40 4.80 -2.74 -14.55
CA VAL A 40 3.98 -3.36 -13.52
C VAL A 40 2.59 -2.71 -13.51
N PRO A 41 1.50 -3.50 -13.63
CA PRO A 41 0.15 -2.97 -13.61
C PRO A 41 -0.26 -2.57 -12.18
N SER A 42 -1.31 -1.77 -12.08
CA SER A 42 -1.97 -1.52 -10.79
C SER A 42 -2.85 -2.70 -10.42
N LEU A 43 -2.57 -3.27 -9.25
CA LEU A 43 -3.26 -4.42 -8.65
C LEU A 43 -4.13 -4.01 -7.45
N ILE A 44 -3.91 -2.81 -6.91
CA ILE A 44 -4.59 -2.31 -5.72
C ILE A 44 -6.11 -2.32 -5.93
N GLY A 45 -6.84 -2.90 -4.98
CA GLY A 45 -8.31 -2.99 -5.02
C GLY A 45 -8.87 -4.10 -5.92
N LEU A 46 -8.02 -4.81 -6.67
CA LEU A 46 -8.44 -6.01 -7.41
C LEU A 46 -8.60 -7.19 -6.46
N ASP A 47 -9.39 -8.15 -6.90
CA ASP A 47 -9.47 -9.46 -6.27
C ASP A 47 -8.18 -10.26 -6.56
N PRO A 48 -7.71 -11.12 -5.64
CA PRO A 48 -6.44 -11.84 -5.78
C PRO A 48 -6.33 -12.62 -7.10
N ALA A 49 -7.43 -13.27 -7.52
CA ALA A 49 -7.49 -14.02 -8.77
C ALA A 49 -7.35 -13.11 -10.01
N GLU A 50 -7.95 -11.93 -9.99
CA GLU A 50 -7.83 -10.95 -11.09
C GLU A 50 -6.43 -10.34 -11.15
N ALA A 51 -5.83 -10.08 -9.98
CA ALA A 51 -4.46 -9.58 -9.89
C ALA A 51 -3.47 -10.60 -10.46
N GLU A 52 -3.59 -11.87 -10.10
CA GLU A 52 -2.76 -12.95 -10.62
C GLU A 52 -2.89 -13.10 -12.14
N ALA A 53 -4.13 -13.07 -12.67
CA ALA A 53 -4.37 -13.15 -14.11
C ALA A 53 -3.65 -12.04 -14.88
N LYS A 54 -3.76 -10.78 -14.42
CA LYS A 54 -3.08 -9.63 -15.07
C LYS A 54 -1.56 -9.75 -15.08
N ILE A 55 -0.95 -10.28 -14.01
CA ILE A 55 0.50 -10.44 -13.92
C ILE A 55 0.96 -11.55 -14.88
N ILE A 56 0.23 -12.66 -14.91
CA ILE A 56 0.52 -13.81 -15.79
C ILE A 56 0.40 -13.42 -17.26
N GLU A 57 -0.61 -12.63 -17.64
CA GLU A 57 -0.78 -12.10 -19.01
C GLU A 57 0.42 -11.27 -19.49
N LEU A 58 1.12 -10.60 -18.55
CA LEU A 58 2.33 -9.84 -18.85
C LEU A 58 3.60 -10.70 -18.93
N GLY A 59 3.49 -12.01 -18.67
CA GLY A 59 4.62 -12.93 -18.59
C GLY A 59 5.53 -12.64 -17.40
N LEU A 60 4.95 -12.13 -16.32
CA LEU A 60 5.60 -11.90 -15.04
C LEU A 60 5.24 -13.02 -14.07
N THR A 61 6.08 -13.19 -13.05
CA THR A 61 5.80 -14.14 -11.96
C THR A 61 5.12 -13.41 -10.81
N VAL A 62 4.21 -14.09 -10.13
CA VAL A 62 3.45 -13.53 -9.00
C VAL A 62 3.83 -14.23 -7.71
N THR A 63 4.01 -13.46 -6.64
CA THR A 63 4.23 -13.97 -5.29
C THR A 63 3.19 -13.36 -4.34
N LYS A 64 2.32 -14.20 -3.79
CA LYS A 64 1.43 -13.76 -2.70
C LYS A 64 2.23 -13.72 -1.39
N LEU A 65 2.31 -12.54 -0.78
CA LEU A 65 2.87 -12.33 0.56
C LEU A 65 1.80 -12.58 1.63
N ALA A 66 2.22 -12.57 2.90
CA ALA A 66 1.29 -12.65 4.01
C ALA A 66 0.28 -11.50 3.96
N ASP A 67 -0.99 -11.82 4.22
CA ASP A 67 -2.06 -10.84 4.29
C ASP A 67 -1.78 -9.82 5.42
N ASP A 68 -2.00 -8.53 5.14
CA ASP A 68 -1.61 -7.42 6.01
C ASP A 68 -2.81 -6.56 6.40
N ILE A 69 -2.72 -5.87 7.53
CA ILE A 69 -3.75 -4.93 7.99
C ILE A 69 -3.54 -3.60 7.28
N GLY A 70 -4.60 -3.00 6.75
CA GLY A 70 -4.49 -1.74 6.00
C GLY A 70 -5.82 -1.06 5.74
N ASP A 71 -5.75 0.08 5.05
CA ASP A 71 -6.93 0.89 4.72
C ASP A 71 -7.76 0.34 3.56
N ALA A 72 -7.21 -0.60 2.78
CA ALA A 72 -7.94 -1.23 1.68
C ALA A 72 -9.00 -2.21 2.18
N ASP A 73 -10.05 -2.41 1.40
CA ASP A 73 -11.14 -3.32 1.76
C ASP A 73 -10.64 -4.74 2.04
N PRO A 74 -11.21 -5.42 3.05
CA PRO A 74 -10.84 -6.78 3.38
C PRO A 74 -11.07 -7.71 2.18
N GLY A 75 -10.09 -8.57 1.89
CA GLY A 75 -10.14 -9.52 0.79
C GLY A 75 -9.68 -8.97 -0.56
N LYS A 76 -9.43 -7.66 -0.68
CA LYS A 76 -8.83 -7.03 -1.87
C LYS A 76 -7.33 -6.87 -1.72
N VAL A 77 -6.61 -6.73 -2.82
CA VAL A 77 -5.17 -6.43 -2.79
C VAL A 77 -4.93 -5.09 -2.09
N GLY A 78 -4.26 -5.15 -0.93
CA GLY A 78 -3.94 -3.99 -0.10
C GLY A 78 -2.64 -3.31 -0.50
N GLY A 79 -1.76 -4.03 -1.20
CA GLY A 79 -0.50 -3.49 -1.68
C GLY A 79 0.24 -4.42 -2.63
N GLN A 80 1.21 -3.84 -3.33
CA GLN A 80 2.06 -4.53 -4.29
C GLN A 80 3.49 -3.97 -4.26
N VAL A 81 4.45 -4.82 -4.61
CA VAL A 81 5.85 -4.46 -4.85
C VAL A 81 6.35 -5.29 -6.04
N PRO A 82 6.89 -4.68 -7.11
CA PRO A 82 7.14 -3.25 -7.30
C PRO A 82 5.85 -2.42 -7.49
N ALA A 83 5.96 -1.10 -7.36
CA ALA A 83 4.82 -0.19 -7.44
C ALA A 83 4.24 -0.13 -8.87
N ALA A 84 2.98 0.25 -8.99
CA ALA A 84 2.33 0.40 -10.30
C ALA A 84 3.09 1.44 -11.15
N GLY A 85 3.35 1.10 -12.42
CA GLY A 85 4.12 1.95 -13.34
C GLY A 85 5.63 1.72 -13.29
N GLU A 86 6.16 0.97 -12.32
CA GLU A 86 7.57 0.59 -12.32
C GLU A 86 7.88 -0.43 -13.41
N SER A 87 9.13 -0.42 -13.87
CA SER A 87 9.61 -1.32 -14.91
C SER A 87 10.36 -2.50 -14.31
N VAL A 88 9.92 -3.71 -14.62
CA VAL A 88 10.57 -4.97 -14.24
C VAL A 88 11.19 -5.65 -15.45
N PRO A 89 12.33 -6.36 -15.29
CA PRO A 89 12.88 -7.17 -16.36
C PRO A 89 11.87 -8.25 -16.80
N ARG A 90 12.02 -8.75 -18.02
CA ARG A 90 11.20 -9.86 -18.52
C ARG A 90 11.34 -11.08 -17.61
N GLY A 91 10.22 -11.65 -17.18
CA GLY A 91 10.20 -12.74 -16.20
C GLY A 91 10.44 -12.29 -14.76
N GLY A 92 10.47 -10.99 -14.49
CA GLY A 92 10.53 -10.43 -13.15
C GLY A 92 9.34 -10.84 -12.29
N SER A 93 9.46 -10.66 -10.97
CA SER A 93 8.43 -10.99 -10.00
C SER A 93 7.70 -9.75 -9.50
N VAL A 94 6.40 -9.88 -9.32
CA VAL A 94 5.55 -8.91 -8.63
C VAL A 94 4.97 -9.61 -7.41
N SER A 95 5.21 -9.03 -6.25
CA SER A 95 4.66 -9.48 -4.98
C SER A 95 3.45 -8.64 -4.62
N TYR A 96 2.43 -9.26 -4.04
CA TYR A 96 1.24 -8.56 -3.54
C TYR A 96 0.80 -9.13 -2.20
N TRP A 97 0.06 -8.35 -1.42
CA TRP A 97 -0.61 -8.81 -0.21
C TRP A 97 -2.08 -8.40 -0.23
N VAL A 98 -2.90 -9.22 0.41
CA VAL A 98 -4.33 -8.96 0.56
C VAL A 98 -4.55 -8.20 1.85
N SER A 99 -5.38 -7.17 1.80
CA SER A 99 -5.79 -6.44 2.97
C SER A 99 -6.70 -7.31 3.83
N LYS A 100 -6.42 -7.35 5.14
CA LYS A 100 -7.33 -7.87 6.15
C LYS A 100 -8.42 -6.86 6.55
N GLY A 101 -8.42 -5.68 5.92
CA GLY A 101 -9.20 -4.53 6.34
C GLY A 101 -8.55 -3.80 7.51
N LYS A 102 -9.22 -2.76 8.01
CA LYS A 102 -8.81 -2.07 9.23
C LYS A 102 -8.99 -3.01 10.41
N GLU A 103 -8.08 -2.95 11.37
CA GLU A 103 -8.27 -3.62 12.65
C GLU A 103 -9.44 -2.95 13.36
N LEU A 104 -10.58 -3.64 13.44
CA LEU A 104 -11.76 -3.16 14.15
C LEU A 104 -11.77 -3.73 15.56
N THR A 105 -12.14 -2.89 16.52
CA THR A 105 -12.39 -3.30 17.90
C THR A 105 -13.76 -2.78 18.35
N THR A 106 -14.42 -3.56 19.20
CA THR A 106 -15.77 -3.26 19.65
C THR A 106 -15.74 -2.21 20.75
N ILE A 107 -16.60 -1.19 20.65
CA ILE A 107 -16.75 -0.21 21.73
C ILE A 107 -17.32 -0.92 22.97
N PRO A 108 -16.59 -0.95 24.10
CA PRO A 108 -17.06 -1.61 25.31
C PRO A 108 -18.32 -0.93 25.86
N TYR A 109 -19.04 -1.64 26.72
CA TYR A 109 -20.19 -1.06 27.39
C TYR A 109 -19.76 0.05 28.35
N VAL A 110 -20.09 1.31 28.01
CA VAL A 110 -19.73 2.52 28.77
C VAL A 110 -20.91 3.48 28.94
N GLN A 111 -22.09 3.10 28.45
CA GLN A 111 -23.31 3.90 28.58
C GLN A 111 -23.72 4.05 30.05
N MET A 112 -24.19 5.24 30.41
CA MET A 112 -24.63 5.57 31.78
C MET A 112 -23.53 5.42 32.85
N GLU A 113 -22.25 5.34 32.44
CA GLU A 113 -21.10 5.29 33.33
C GLU A 113 -20.51 6.70 33.57
N TYR A 114 -19.69 6.83 34.61
CA TYR A 114 -18.95 8.06 34.92
C TYR A 114 -17.60 8.11 34.21
N LYS A 115 -17.06 9.32 34.05
CA LYS A 115 -15.83 9.61 33.31
C LYS A 115 -14.69 8.61 33.57
N ALA A 116 -14.35 8.37 34.84
CA ALA A 116 -13.25 7.47 35.19
C ALA A 116 -13.43 6.04 34.65
N THR A 117 -14.65 5.49 34.73
CA THR A 117 -14.97 4.15 34.21
C THR A 117 -14.94 4.13 32.67
N VAL A 118 -15.49 5.18 32.05
CA VAL A 118 -15.54 5.33 30.59
C VAL A 118 -14.11 5.38 30.03
N GLU A 119 -13.28 6.29 30.53
CA GLU A 119 -11.89 6.46 30.07
C GLU A 119 -11.09 5.17 30.26
N LYS A 120 -11.22 4.52 31.42
CA LYS A 120 -10.56 3.25 31.69
C LYS A 120 -10.95 2.17 30.67
N ARG A 121 -12.25 1.93 30.46
CA ARG A 121 -12.72 0.87 29.55
C ARG A 121 -12.32 1.15 28.10
N LEU A 122 -12.44 2.41 27.67
CA LEU A 122 -12.09 2.79 26.30
C LEU A 122 -10.58 2.67 26.04
N THR A 123 -9.75 3.11 26.98
CA THR A 123 -8.28 2.97 26.87
C THR A 123 -7.83 1.51 26.95
N GLU A 124 -8.43 0.70 27.82
CA GLU A 124 -8.20 -0.76 27.88
C GLU A 124 -8.60 -1.48 26.59
N ALA A 125 -9.64 -0.97 25.90
CA ALA A 125 -10.07 -1.45 24.58
C ALA A 125 -9.21 -0.91 23.41
N GLY A 126 -8.19 -0.09 23.70
CA GLY A 126 -7.26 0.45 22.69
C GLY A 126 -7.77 1.70 21.96
N PHE A 127 -8.78 2.39 22.50
CA PHE A 127 -9.24 3.67 21.97
C PHE A 127 -8.52 4.85 22.60
N VAL A 128 -8.43 5.94 21.85
CA VAL A 128 -7.88 7.22 22.32
C VAL A 128 -9.02 8.13 22.74
N ILE A 129 -8.91 8.78 23.90
CA ILE A 129 -9.90 9.77 24.34
C ILE A 129 -9.58 11.11 23.69
N GLY A 130 -10.57 11.65 22.97
CA GLY A 130 -10.49 12.95 22.33
C GLY A 130 -11.02 14.08 23.21
N ASN A 131 -11.91 14.88 22.64
CA ASN A 131 -12.55 15.99 23.30
C ASN A 131 -13.60 15.51 24.30
N VAL A 132 -13.62 16.12 25.49
CA VAL A 132 -14.59 15.82 26.55
C VAL A 132 -15.44 17.05 26.83
N THR A 133 -16.76 16.93 26.63
CA THR A 133 -17.74 18.02 26.79
C THR A 133 -18.78 17.71 27.86
N GLY A 134 -19.49 18.75 28.34
CA GLY A 134 -20.49 18.62 29.41
C GLY A 134 -19.89 18.54 30.82
N LYS A 135 -20.70 18.09 31.80
CA LYS A 135 -20.28 18.03 33.22
C LYS A 135 -19.68 16.67 33.59
N ALA A 136 -18.59 16.29 32.93
CA ALA A 136 -17.97 14.97 33.05
C ALA A 136 -17.53 14.55 34.47
N ALA A 137 -17.29 15.51 35.36
CA ALA A 137 -16.90 15.23 36.75
C ALA A 137 -18.07 14.73 37.64
N THR A 138 -19.32 15.08 37.29
CA THR A 138 -20.49 14.83 38.15
C THR A 138 -21.61 14.10 37.43
N HIS A 139 -21.55 13.99 36.12
CA HIS A 139 -22.59 13.41 35.29
C HIS A 139 -22.08 12.17 34.55
N ARG A 140 -23.04 11.38 34.08
CA ARG A 140 -22.79 10.16 33.30
C ARG A 140 -22.61 10.49 31.81
N LEU A 141 -22.00 9.56 31.08
CA LEU A 141 -21.86 9.64 29.64
C LEU A 141 -23.24 9.72 28.99
N LYS A 142 -23.42 10.70 28.11
CA LYS A 142 -24.63 10.93 27.31
C LYS A 142 -24.46 10.36 25.90
N LYS A 143 -23.37 10.75 25.21
CA LYS A 143 -23.06 10.35 23.84
C LYS A 143 -21.56 10.21 23.62
N MET A 144 -21.20 9.46 22.59
CA MET A 144 -19.82 9.31 22.10
C MET A 144 -19.79 9.63 20.62
N PHE A 145 -18.68 10.20 20.16
CA PHE A 145 -18.49 10.54 18.75
C PHE A 145 -17.13 10.08 18.26
N ILE A 146 -17.06 9.63 17.01
CA ILE A 146 -15.79 9.39 16.29
C ILE A 146 -15.85 10.21 15.02
N ALA A 147 -14.91 11.14 14.85
CA ALA A 147 -14.88 12.08 13.72
C ALA A 147 -16.23 12.79 13.47
N GLY A 148 -16.95 13.13 14.56
CA GLY A 148 -18.26 13.79 14.51
C GLY A 148 -19.47 12.86 14.27
N VAL A 149 -19.26 11.56 14.06
CA VAL A 149 -20.33 10.57 13.92
C VAL A 149 -20.65 9.98 15.30
N GLU A 150 -21.92 9.99 15.70
CA GLU A 150 -22.37 9.39 16.97
C GLU A 150 -22.20 7.86 16.94
N VAL A 151 -21.55 7.31 17.97
CA VAL A 151 -21.30 5.87 18.13
C VAL A 151 -21.86 5.36 19.46
N LYS A 152 -22.10 4.05 19.53
CA LYS A 152 -22.69 3.37 20.68
C LYS A 152 -21.83 2.19 21.13
N SER A 153 -22.04 1.77 22.37
CA SER A 153 -21.45 0.51 22.85
C SER A 153 -21.93 -0.66 21.99
N GLY A 154 -21.00 -1.51 21.58
CA GLY A 154 -21.25 -2.61 20.64
C GLY A 154 -20.91 -2.30 19.18
N ASP A 155 -20.70 -1.03 18.82
CA ASP A 155 -20.26 -0.68 17.45
C ASP A 155 -18.81 -1.14 17.23
N GLU A 156 -18.51 -1.61 16.02
CA GLU A 156 -17.15 -1.96 15.59
C GLU A 156 -16.50 -0.76 14.92
N VAL A 157 -15.38 -0.32 15.49
CA VAL A 157 -14.67 0.87 15.00
C VAL A 157 -13.17 0.62 14.98
N ALA A 158 -12.43 1.37 14.18
CA ALA A 158 -11.00 1.14 14.02
C ALA A 158 -10.26 1.22 15.37
N MET A 159 -9.38 0.25 15.63
CA MET A 159 -8.51 0.26 16.79
C MET A 159 -7.64 1.53 16.77
N GLY A 160 -7.48 2.16 17.93
CA GLY A 160 -6.81 3.47 18.03
C GLY A 160 -7.68 4.66 17.59
N ALA A 161 -8.94 4.47 17.23
CA ALA A 161 -9.84 5.58 16.94
C ALA A 161 -9.95 6.53 18.14
N THR A 162 -10.04 7.83 17.83
CA THR A 162 -10.25 8.87 18.84
C THR A 162 -11.76 9.03 19.09
N ILE A 163 -12.17 8.83 20.34
CA ILE A 163 -13.56 8.94 20.79
C ILE A 163 -13.72 10.22 21.59
N ASP A 164 -14.55 11.13 21.08
CA ASP A 164 -15.02 12.30 21.80
C ASP A 164 -16.19 11.91 22.71
N LEU A 165 -16.21 12.46 23.92
CA LEU A 165 -17.19 12.13 24.95
C LEU A 165 -18.06 13.34 25.28
N GLU A 166 -19.37 13.16 25.28
CA GLU A 166 -20.33 14.15 25.77
C GLU A 166 -21.01 13.61 27.03
N PHE A 167 -20.89 14.35 28.13
CA PHE A 167 -21.55 14.05 29.40
C PHE A 167 -22.79 14.92 29.59
N TYR A 168 -23.77 14.45 30.37
CA TYR A 168 -24.94 15.26 30.71
C TYR A 168 -24.56 16.58 31.42
N GLY A 169 -25.49 17.54 31.43
CA GLY A 169 -25.33 18.80 32.15
C GLY A 169 -24.67 19.93 31.36
N ALA A 170 -24.56 19.77 30.03
CA ALA A 170 -24.37 20.87 29.08
C ALA A 170 -25.59 21.78 29.03
#